data_AF-A0A3M1ZR95-F1
#
_entry.id   AF-A0A3M1ZR95-F1
#
_cell.length_a   1.000
_cell.length_b   1.000
_cell.length_c   1.000
_cell.angle_alpha   90.00
_cell.angle_beta   90.00
_cell.angle_gamma   90.00
#
_symmetry.space_group_name_H-M   'P 1'
#
loop_
_entity.id
_entity.type
_entity.pdbx_description
1 polymer ?
#
loop_
_entity_poly.entity_id
_entity_poly.type
_entity_poly.pdbx_seq_one_letter_code
_entity_poly.pdbx_strand_id
1 'polypeptide(L)'
;MDDSILLQSLAVTTNGTSANQTFGITSGTSECEQPSSFVMNERVREFIHANLDHLARDIAQGDGESLNALADLMEIPSDRRPEVYGTLQSHFDEIFPTADVEYAHVADAIARLTNQG
;
A
#
# COMPACT_ATOMS: atom_id res chain seq x y z
N MET A 1 -50.03 26.35 -17.58
CA MET A 1 -50.43 26.19 -16.16
C MET A 1 -50.53 24.70 -15.93
N ASP A 2 -49.44 23.94 -15.86
CA ASP A 2 -48.31 24.08 -14.91
C ASP A 2 -48.83 24.20 -13.48
N ASP A 3 -48.92 23.05 -12.81
CA ASP A 3 -48.03 22.68 -11.71
C ASP A 3 -48.04 21.13 -11.68
N SER A 4 -46.93 20.40 -11.91
CA SER A 4 -45.85 20.18 -10.93
C SER A 4 -46.49 19.72 -9.59
N ILE A 5 -46.16 18.65 -8.86
CA ILE A 5 -44.85 18.27 -8.32
C ILE A 5 -44.94 16.90 -7.60
N LEU A 6 -45.86 15.98 -7.94
CA LEU A 6 -46.17 14.86 -7.00
C LEU A 6 -45.82 13.43 -7.42
N LEU A 7 -45.24 13.18 -8.59
CA LEU A 7 -44.91 11.80 -8.99
C LEU A 7 -43.50 11.65 -9.57
N GLN A 8 -42.54 12.40 -9.03
CA GLN A 8 -41.11 12.18 -9.30
C GLN A 8 -40.47 11.09 -8.41
N SER A 9 -41.21 10.44 -7.51
CA SER A 9 -40.66 9.42 -6.61
C SER A 9 -40.72 7.98 -7.13
N LEU A 10 -41.29 7.76 -8.33
CA LEU A 10 -41.39 6.42 -8.92
C LEU A 10 -40.79 6.33 -10.33
N ALA A 11 -39.84 7.23 -10.64
CA ALA A 11 -38.95 7.02 -11.76
C ALA A 11 -37.65 6.40 -11.22
N VAL A 12 -37.26 5.28 -11.83
CA VAL A 12 -36.01 4.53 -11.62
C VAL A 12 -36.11 3.44 -10.54
N THR A 13 -36.85 2.38 -10.85
CA THR A 13 -36.45 1.02 -10.48
C THR A 13 -36.79 0.09 -11.64
N THR A 14 -35.72 -0.37 -12.31
CA THR A 14 -35.64 -1.64 -13.06
C THR A 14 -36.28 -1.74 -14.45
N ASN A 15 -35.59 -1.20 -15.47
CA ASN A 15 -35.02 -2.02 -16.57
C ASN A 15 -34.11 -1.15 -17.45
N GLY A 16 -32.83 -1.08 -17.09
CA GLY A 16 -31.79 -0.41 -17.86
C GLY A 16 -30.51 -1.24 -17.79
N THR A 17 -30.48 -2.37 -18.48
CA THR A 17 -29.27 -3.14 -18.74
C THR A 17 -28.41 -2.40 -19.77
N SER A 18 -27.66 -1.41 -19.33
CA SER A 18 -26.36 -0.97 -19.90
C SER A 18 -25.88 0.29 -19.19
N ALA A 19 -24.67 0.21 -18.65
CA ALA A 19 -23.84 1.31 -18.17
C ALA A 19 -24.23 2.01 -16.83
N ASN A 20 -23.40 1.69 -15.83
CA ASN A 20 -22.84 2.62 -14.83
C ASN A 20 -23.32 2.58 -13.37
N GLN A 21 -24.09 1.58 -12.95
CA GLN A 21 -24.20 1.22 -11.51
C GLN A 21 -23.01 0.35 -11.03
N THR A 22 -21.87 0.43 -11.74
CA THR A 22 -20.60 -0.26 -11.39
C THR A 22 -19.40 0.66 -11.63
N PHE A 23 -19.55 1.96 -11.31
CA PHE A 23 -18.41 2.90 -11.30
C PHE A 23 -18.53 3.91 -10.14
N GLY A 24 -19.16 3.49 -9.05
CA GLY A 24 -19.29 4.27 -7.80
C GLY A 24 -18.82 3.54 -6.55
N ILE A 25 -18.48 2.25 -6.67
CA ILE A 25 -17.83 1.46 -5.59
C ILE A 25 -16.45 0.99 -6.06
N THR A 26 -15.75 1.86 -6.80
CA THR A 26 -14.30 1.81 -7.00
C THR A 26 -13.73 3.22 -6.81
N SER A 27 -14.24 3.94 -5.81
CA SER A 27 -13.73 5.27 -5.41
C SER A 27 -13.36 5.31 -3.93
N GLY A 28 -12.97 4.16 -3.36
CA GLY A 28 -12.78 3.99 -1.91
C GLY A 28 -11.36 3.73 -1.44
N THR A 29 -10.32 3.76 -2.30
CA THR A 29 -8.92 3.66 -1.82
C THR A 29 -7.95 4.64 -2.51
N SER A 30 -8.44 5.62 -3.27
CA SER A 30 -7.58 6.63 -3.92
C SER A 30 -7.37 7.91 -3.10
N GLU A 31 -7.64 7.88 -1.79
CA GLU A 31 -7.27 8.96 -0.84
C GLU A 31 -6.18 8.48 0.14
N CYS A 32 -5.10 7.92 -0.38
CA CYS A 32 -3.79 8.25 0.18
C CYS A 32 -3.24 9.33 -0.73
N GLU A 33 -3.51 10.59 -0.34
CA GLU A 33 -2.88 11.77 -0.89
C GLU A 33 -1.40 11.49 -1.17
N GLN A 34 -0.96 11.77 -2.40
CA GLN A 34 0.46 11.93 -2.67
C GLN A 34 0.98 13.08 -1.82
N PRO A 35 2.01 12.85 -1.00
CA PRO A 35 3.10 13.80 -0.98
C PRO A 35 4.35 13.14 -1.56
N SER A 36 4.97 13.89 -2.46
CA SER A 36 6.33 13.71 -2.93
C SER A 36 7.33 13.67 -1.76
N SER A 37 7.55 12.49 -1.20
CA SER A 37 8.79 12.02 -0.55
C SER A 37 8.53 10.57 -0.12
N PHE A 38 9.10 9.59 -0.83
CA PHE A 38 9.07 8.17 -0.45
C PHE A 38 7.69 7.59 -0.05
N VAL A 39 6.64 7.83 -0.84
CA VAL A 39 5.34 7.14 -0.61
C VAL A 39 5.43 5.73 -1.18
N MET A 40 5.21 4.73 -0.32
CA MET A 40 5.09 3.34 -0.73
C MET A 40 3.96 3.19 -1.75
N ASN A 41 4.33 3.05 -3.02
CA ASN A 41 3.38 2.83 -4.10
C ASN A 41 2.61 1.52 -3.88
N GLU A 42 1.44 1.40 -4.50
CA GLU A 42 0.62 0.17 -4.48
C GLU A 42 1.44 -1.09 -4.80
N ARG A 43 2.36 -1.00 -5.76
CA ARG A 43 3.28 -2.07 -6.13
C ARG A 43 4.20 -2.51 -5.00
N VAL A 44 4.68 -1.56 -4.19
CA VAL A 44 5.56 -1.89 -3.07
C VAL A 44 4.77 -2.58 -1.97
N ARG A 45 3.55 -2.10 -1.68
CA ARG A 45 2.65 -2.73 -0.71
C ARG A 45 2.26 -4.16 -1.14
N GLU A 46 1.94 -4.36 -2.42
CA GLU A 46 1.64 -5.67 -2.99
C GLU A 46 2.85 -6.61 -2.94
N PHE A 47 4.04 -6.10 -3.25
CA PHE A 47 5.28 -6.87 -3.12
C PHE A 47 5.54 -7.32 -1.68
N ILE A 48 5.36 -6.41 -0.70
CA ILE A 48 5.54 -6.72 0.72
C ILE A 48 4.54 -7.77 1.16
N HIS A 49 3.27 -7.66 0.76
CA HIS A 49 2.25 -8.68 1.05
C HIS A 49 2.65 -10.04 0.45
N ALA A 50 3.00 -10.08 -0.84
CA ALA A 50 3.35 -11.33 -1.52
C ALA A 50 4.63 -11.99 -0.98
N ASN A 51 5.55 -11.21 -0.40
CA ASN A 51 6.87 -11.68 0.03
C ASN A 51 7.12 -11.50 1.53
N LEU A 52 6.07 -11.32 2.33
CA LEU A 52 6.18 -10.94 3.75
C LEU A 52 7.13 -11.86 4.55
N ASP A 53 6.94 -13.17 4.41
CA ASP A 53 7.72 -14.19 5.13
C ASP A 53 9.17 -14.28 4.65
N HIS A 54 9.41 -14.00 3.36
CA HIS A 54 10.75 -13.91 2.79
C HIS A 54 11.46 -12.62 3.22
N LEU A 55 10.75 -11.49 3.19
CA LEU A 55 11.23 -10.20 3.69
C LEU A 55 11.62 -10.28 5.16
N ALA A 56 10.81 -10.95 5.99
CA ALA A 56 11.15 -11.14 7.40
C ALA A 56 12.53 -11.84 7.55
N ARG A 57 12.77 -12.92 6.81
CA ARG A 57 14.04 -13.64 6.85
C ARG A 57 15.20 -12.79 6.32
N ASP A 58 15.01 -12.13 5.18
CA ASP A 58 16.04 -11.34 4.52
C ASP A 58 16.41 -10.10 5.35
N ILE A 59 15.43 -9.43 5.98
CA ILE A 59 15.66 -8.29 6.88
C ILE A 59 16.35 -8.75 8.17
N ALA A 60 15.94 -9.88 8.75
CA ALA A 60 16.60 -10.43 9.94
C ALA A 60 18.08 -10.78 9.65
N GLN A 61 18.37 -11.28 8.45
CA GLN A 61 19.74 -11.54 7.99
C GLN A 61 20.50 -10.25 7.64
N GLY A 62 19.80 -9.17 7.30
CA GLY A 62 20.37 -7.91 6.81
C GLY A 62 20.78 -7.94 5.34
N ASP A 63 20.44 -9.01 4.62
CA ASP A 63 20.71 -9.22 3.20
C ASP A 63 19.79 -10.32 2.65
N GLY A 64 19.33 -10.14 1.42
CA GLY A 64 18.56 -11.16 0.71
C GLY A 64 17.88 -10.64 -0.55
N GLU A 65 17.38 -11.57 -1.37
CA GLU A 65 16.84 -11.24 -2.69
C GLU A 65 15.56 -10.39 -2.59
N SER A 66 14.69 -10.69 -1.62
CA SER A 66 13.42 -9.97 -1.43
C SER A 66 13.66 -8.58 -0.88
N LEU A 67 14.61 -8.45 0.06
CA LEU A 67 15.05 -7.16 0.59
C LEU A 67 15.68 -6.30 -0.51
N ASN A 68 16.49 -6.91 -1.37
CA ASN A 68 17.10 -6.20 -2.50
C ASN A 68 16.06 -5.77 -3.55
N ALA A 69 15.13 -6.65 -3.92
CA ALA A 69 14.03 -6.33 -4.81
C ALA A 69 13.12 -5.23 -4.23
N LEU A 70 12.89 -5.24 -2.91
CA LEU A 70 12.15 -4.18 -2.23
C LEU A 70 12.89 -2.84 -2.34
N ALA A 71 14.21 -2.83 -2.12
CA ALA A 71 15.04 -1.63 -2.28
C ALA A 71 15.05 -1.10 -3.71
N ASP A 72 15.08 -1.99 -4.70
CA ASP A 72 14.94 -1.65 -6.13
C ASP A 72 13.57 -1.03 -6.42
N LEU A 73 12.48 -1.60 -5.89
CA LEU A 73 11.12 -1.05 -6.03
C LEU A 73 10.94 0.29 -5.34
N MET A 74 11.65 0.53 -4.24
CA MET A 74 11.69 1.79 -3.50
C MET A 74 12.68 2.80 -4.09
N GLU A 75 13.32 2.46 -5.22
CA GLU A 75 14.33 3.28 -5.90
C GLU A 75 15.49 3.70 -4.97
N ILE A 76 15.86 2.84 -4.03
CA ILE A 76 16.96 3.08 -3.09
C ILE A 76 18.29 2.85 -3.82
N PRO A 77 19.16 3.87 -3.89
CA PRO A 77 20.47 3.76 -4.54
C PRO A 77 21.35 2.75 -3.80
N SER A 78 22.16 2.01 -4.55
CA SER A 78 23.01 0.92 -4.02
C SER A 78 23.94 1.37 -2.91
N ASP A 79 24.44 2.60 -2.95
CA ASP A 79 25.29 3.18 -1.89
C ASP A 79 24.57 3.35 -0.55
N ARG A 80 23.23 3.54 -0.57
CA ARG A 80 22.40 3.67 0.64
C ARG A 80 21.81 2.34 1.13
N ARG A 81 21.75 1.32 0.28
CA ARG A 81 21.27 -0.03 0.65
C ARG A 81 21.91 -0.58 1.92
N PRO A 82 23.24 -0.57 2.13
CA PRO A 82 23.82 -1.13 3.36
C PRO A 82 23.37 -0.40 4.63
N GLU A 83 23.19 0.93 4.56
CA GLU A 83 22.68 1.74 5.68
C GLU A 83 21.21 1.42 5.97
N VAL A 84 20.39 1.35 4.92
CA VAL A 84 18.97 1.00 5.01
C VAL A 84 18.81 -0.42 5.55
N TYR A 85 19.55 -1.39 5.04
CA TYR A 85 19.44 -2.79 5.47
C TYR A 85 19.87 -2.96 6.92
N GLY A 86 20.95 -2.30 7.33
CA GLY A 86 21.37 -2.28 8.73
C GLY A 86 20.31 -1.63 9.65
N THR A 87 19.65 -0.57 9.18
CA THR A 87 18.55 0.08 9.91
C THR A 87 17.35 -0.85 10.04
N LEU A 88 16.89 -1.46 8.95
CA LEU A 88 15.77 -2.39 8.96
C LEU A 88 16.06 -3.63 9.82
N GLN A 89 17.28 -4.16 9.75
CA GLN A 89 17.71 -5.28 10.58
C GLN A 89 17.74 -4.91 12.07
N SER A 90 18.27 -3.73 12.40
CA SER A 90 18.34 -3.27 13.80
C SER A 90 16.95 -3.00 14.40
N HIS A 91 15.99 -2.66 13.56
CA HIS A 91 14.59 -2.42 13.91
C HIS A 91 13.69 -3.61 13.56
N PHE A 92 14.24 -4.81 13.38
CA PHE A 92 13.46 -5.98 12.98
C PHE A 92 12.27 -6.23 13.91
N ASP A 93 12.46 -6.12 15.23
CA ASP A 93 11.38 -6.28 16.21
C ASP A 93 10.29 -5.19 16.13
N GLU A 94 10.58 -4.01 15.57
CA GLU A 94 9.60 -2.95 15.31
C GLU A 94 8.79 -3.23 14.02
N ILE A 95 9.46 -3.80 13.02
CA ILE A 95 8.85 -4.14 11.72
C ILE A 95 8.01 -5.43 11.84
N PHE A 96 8.52 -6.45 12.53
CA PHE A 96 7.89 -7.76 12.74
C PHE A 96 7.71 -8.05 14.25
N PRO A 97 6.85 -7.30 14.95
CA PRO A 97 6.64 -7.48 16.40
C PRO A 97 5.96 -8.81 16.75
N THR A 98 5.24 -9.40 15.79
CA THR A 98 4.49 -10.64 15.97
C THR A 98 4.51 -11.47 14.68
N ALA A 99 4.28 -12.78 14.80
CA ALA A 99 4.19 -13.67 13.64
C ALA A 99 3.01 -13.37 12.70
N ASP A 100 1.92 -12.80 13.24
CA ASP A 100 0.70 -12.45 12.49
C ASP A 100 0.66 -10.95 12.13
N VAL A 101 1.84 -10.34 11.90
CA VAL A 101 1.91 -8.91 11.57
C VAL A 101 1.27 -8.63 10.22
N GLU A 102 0.44 -7.59 10.17
CA GLU A 102 -0.19 -7.13 8.94
C GLU A 102 0.84 -6.52 7.98
N TYR A 103 0.74 -6.85 6.69
CA TYR A 103 1.64 -6.29 5.66
C TYR A 103 1.61 -4.76 5.60
N ALA A 104 0.47 -4.15 5.96
CA ALA A 104 0.33 -2.70 6.04
C ALA A 104 1.22 -2.10 7.14
N HIS A 105 1.32 -2.77 8.30
CA HIS A 105 2.23 -2.37 9.38
C HIS A 105 3.68 -2.49 8.93
N VAL A 106 4.05 -3.61 8.31
CA VAL A 106 5.41 -3.83 7.79
C VAL A 106 5.78 -2.76 6.76
N ALA A 107 4.88 -2.44 5.83
CA ALA A 107 5.11 -1.42 4.81
C ALA A 107 5.28 -0.01 5.41
N ASP A 108 4.47 0.34 6.41
CA ASP A 108 4.58 1.62 7.11
C ASP A 108 5.89 1.72 7.90
N ALA A 109 6.24 0.68 8.66
CA ALA A 109 7.47 0.62 9.43
C ALA A 109 8.70 0.77 8.53
N ILE A 110 8.75 0.05 7.41
CA ILE A 110 9.84 0.16 6.43
C ILE A 110 9.91 1.58 5.86
N ALA A 111 8.78 2.15 5.41
CA ALA A 111 8.74 3.50 4.86
C ALA A 111 9.22 4.57 5.85
N ARG A 112 8.85 4.40 7.12
CA ARG A 112 9.24 5.27 8.21
C ARG A 112 10.74 5.16 8.51
N LEU A 113 11.33 3.97 8.44
CA LEU A 113 12.76 3.74 8.72
C LEU A 113 13.66 4.20 7.56
N THR A 114 13.22 4.03 6.32
CA THR A 114 13.96 4.46 5.12
C THR A 114 13.95 5.98 4.92
N ASN A 115 12.88 6.66 5.35
CA ASN A 115 12.77 8.13 5.27
C ASN A 115 13.41 8.87 6.46
N GLN A 116 13.93 8.14 7.45
CA GLN A 116 14.63 8.70 8.62
C GLN A 116 16.15 8.80 8.45
N GLY A 117 16.70 8.35 7.31
CA GLY A 117 18.12 8.43 6.98
C GLY A 117 18.45 9.54 6.01
#